data_AF-A0A3E2H9W6-F1
#
_entry.id   AF-A0A3E2H9W6-F1
#
_cell.length_a   1.000
_cell.length_b   1.000
_cell.length_c   1.000
_cell.angle_alpha   90.00
_cell.angle_beta   90.00
_cell.angle_gamma   90.00
#
_symmetry.space_group_name_H-M   'P 1'
#
loop_
_entity.id
_entity.type
_entity.pdbx_description
1 polymer ?
#
loop_
_entity_poly.entity_id
_entity_poly.type
_entity_poly.pdbx_seq_one_letter_code
_entity_poly.pdbx_strand_id
1 'polypeptide(L)'
;MVHKVLFWGGFGLAVRFWQLAIEMRPFFNKESLWAYPIFGGAGAGFGYWMMGVENRQQAILAQRKSILLEKRQRRAGREAVESQ
;
A
#
# COMPACT_ATOMS: atom_id res chain seq x y z
N MET A 1 -5.59 7.22 0.33
CA MET A 1 -4.38 7.08 1.18
C MET A 1 -4.77 6.70 2.61
N VAL A 2 -5.56 7.52 3.31
CA VAL A 2 -6.08 7.22 4.67
C VAL A 2 -6.82 5.86 4.74
N HIS A 3 -7.58 5.51 3.69
CA HIS A 3 -8.28 4.22 3.62
C HIS A 3 -7.34 2.99 3.74
N LYS A 4 -6.08 3.07 3.26
CA LYS A 4 -5.14 1.94 3.36
C LYS A 4 -4.65 1.78 4.79
N VAL A 5 -4.30 2.89 5.44
CA VAL A 5 -3.88 2.87 6.85
C VAL A 5 -5.01 2.41 7.76
N LEU A 6 -6.24 2.88 7.51
CA LEU A 6 -7.44 2.42 8.24
C LEU A 6 -7.73 0.94 7.99
N PHE A 7 -7.65 0.48 6.74
CA PHE A 7 -7.84 -0.93 6.40
C PHE A 7 -6.83 -1.81 7.12
N TRP A 8 -5.54 -1.50 7.01
CA TRP A 8 -4.48 -2.29 7.63
C TRP A 8 -4.50 -2.19 9.16
N GLY A 9 -4.91 -1.05 9.73
CA GLY A 9 -5.16 -0.92 11.16
C GLY A 9 -6.33 -1.78 11.65
N GLY A 10 -7.46 -1.75 10.93
CA GLY A 10 -8.59 -2.63 11.18
C GLY A 10 -8.23 -4.11 11.02
N PHE A 11 -7.40 -4.43 10.03
CA PHE A 11 -6.87 -5.79 9.83
C PHE A 11 -6.02 -6.24 11.03
N GLY A 12 -5.16 -5.37 11.58
CA GLY A 12 -4.43 -5.66 12.81
C GLY A 12 -5.35 -6.03 13.97
N LEU A 13 -6.44 -5.26 14.17
CA LEU A 13 -7.46 -5.59 15.16
C LEU A 13 -8.13 -6.94 14.85
N ALA A 14 -8.46 -7.21 13.59
CA ALA A 14 -9.04 -8.48 13.17
C ALA A 14 -8.11 -9.66 13.45
N VAL A 15 -6.79 -9.51 13.26
CA VAL A 15 -5.79 -10.52 13.62
C VAL A 15 -5.79 -10.78 15.13
N ARG A 16 -5.91 -9.74 15.96
CA ARG A 16 -6.03 -9.90 17.42
C ARG A 16 -7.29 -10.70 17.80
N PHE A 17 -8.43 -10.40 17.18
CA PHE A 17 -9.66 -11.18 17.38
C PHE A 17 -9.47 -12.63 16.93
N TRP A 18 -8.82 -12.86 15.78
CA TRP A 18 -8.55 -14.20 15.26
C TRP A 18 -7.63 -15.02 16.19
N GLN A 19 -6.58 -14.40 16.73
CA GLN A 19 -5.70 -15.03 17.69
C GLN A 19 -6.44 -15.44 18.98
N LEU A 20 -7.30 -14.56 19.52
CA LEU A 20 -8.11 -14.89 20.70
C LEU A 20 -9.13 -16.00 20.42
N ALA A 21 -9.73 -16.00 19.22
CA ALA A 21 -10.66 -17.04 18.81
C ALA A 21 -9.98 -18.42 18.77
N ILE A 22 -8.75 -18.49 18.24
CA ILE A 22 -7.93 -19.72 18.24
C ILE A 22 -7.57 -20.14 19.67
N GLU A 23 -7.15 -19.20 20.51
CA GLU A 23 -6.80 -19.46 21.91
C GLU A 23 -8.02 -19.74 22.82
N MET A 24 -9.25 -19.67 22.28
CA MET A 24 -10.50 -19.80 23.04
C MET A 24 -10.56 -18.83 24.23
N ARG A 25 -9.89 -17.68 24.14
CA ARG A 25 -9.86 -16.67 25.20
C ARG A 25 -10.96 -15.63 24.97
N PRO A 26 -11.56 -15.09 26.04
CA PRO A 26 -12.57 -14.04 25.91
C PRO A 26 -11.98 -12.80 25.21
N PHE A 27 -12.72 -12.26 24.24
CA PHE A 27 -12.27 -11.11 23.44
C PHE A 27 -11.99 -9.86 24.29
N PHE A 28 -12.82 -9.62 25.31
CA PHE A 28 -12.74 -8.42 26.14
C PHE A 28 -12.30 -8.79 27.56
N ASN A 29 -10.99 -8.86 27.77
CA ASN A 29 -10.37 -8.94 29.10
C ASN A 29 -9.67 -7.61 29.42
N LYS A 30 -10.00 -6.98 30.55
CA LYS A 30 -9.46 -5.67 30.98
C LYS A 30 -7.93 -5.62 30.98
N GLU A 31 -7.27 -6.71 31.38
CA GLU A 31 -5.80 -6.82 31.40
C GLU A 31 -5.17 -6.88 30.00
N SER A 32 -5.95 -7.23 28.99
CA SER A 32 -5.49 -7.45 27.61
C SER A 32 -5.99 -6.39 26.62
N LEU A 33 -6.78 -5.41 27.06
CA LEU A 33 -7.34 -4.38 26.17
C LEU A 33 -6.26 -3.52 25.50
N TRP A 34 -5.10 -3.33 26.14
CA TRP A 34 -3.96 -2.60 25.58
C TRP A 34 -3.36 -3.28 24.33
N ALA A 35 -3.57 -4.58 24.14
CA ALA A 35 -3.07 -5.28 22.95
C ALA A 35 -3.78 -4.79 21.68
N TYR A 36 -5.05 -4.41 21.76
CA TYR A 36 -5.81 -3.92 20.59
C TYR A 36 -5.16 -2.72 19.91
N PRO A 37 -4.86 -1.59 20.60
CA PRO A 37 -4.17 -0.48 19.95
C PRO A 37 -2.76 -0.84 19.46
N ILE A 38 -2.08 -1.85 20.03
CA ILE A 38 -0.79 -2.32 19.50
C ILE A 38 -0.97 -3.06 18.18
N PHE A 39 -1.89 -4.02 18.12
CA PHE A 39 -2.16 -4.75 16.89
C PHE A 39 -2.70 -3.82 15.80
N GLY A 40 -3.61 -2.92 16.15
CA GLY A 40 -4.10 -1.89 15.24
C GLY A 40 -3.01 -0.92 14.80
N GLY A 41 -2.13 -0.50 15.71
CA GLY A 41 -0.99 0.37 15.41
C GLY A 41 0.04 -0.30 14.51
N ALA A 42 0.37 -1.57 14.78
CA ALA A 42 1.28 -2.36 13.95
C ALA A 42 0.71 -2.55 12.53
N GLY A 43 -0.58 -2.89 12.42
CA GLY A 43 -1.28 -2.97 11.15
C GLY A 43 -1.27 -1.63 10.41
N ALA A 44 -1.65 -0.54 11.07
CA ALA A 44 -1.62 0.80 10.48
C ALA A 44 -0.21 1.21 10.01
N GLY A 45 0.83 0.92 10.81
CA GLY A 45 2.22 1.15 10.47
C GLY A 45 2.66 0.34 9.24
N PHE A 46 2.27 -0.93 9.17
CA PHE A 46 2.48 -1.76 7.98
C PHE A 46 1.79 -1.17 6.73
N GLY A 47 0.53 -0.74 6.87
CA GLY A 47 -0.20 -0.09 5.78
C GLY A 47 0.46 1.21 5.30
N TYR A 48 1.01 2.00 6.21
CA TYR A 48 1.77 3.20 5.89
C TYR A 48 3.06 2.86 5.13
N TRP A 49 3.80 1.85 5.57
CA TRP A 49 5.00 1.38 4.88
C TRP A 49 4.69 0.87 3.45
N MET A 50 3.65 0.04 3.30
CA MET A 50 3.18 -0.45 2.01
C MET A 50 2.81 0.68 1.04
N MET A 51 2.18 1.74 1.54
CA MET A 51 1.88 2.94 0.74
C MET A 51 3.17 3.57 0.19
N GLY A 52 4.23 3.63 0.99
CA GLY A 52 5.54 4.10 0.54
C GLY A 52 6.14 3.24 -0.58
N VAL A 53 6.00 1.92 -0.47
CA VAL A 53 6.46 0.98 -1.52
C VAL A 53 5.70 1.20 -2.82
N GLU A 54 4.37 1.29 -2.77
CA GLU A 54 3.53 1.50 -3.95
C GLU A 54 3.81 2.83 -4.64
N ASN A 55 4.00 3.91 -3.88
CA ASN A 55 4.35 5.21 -4.44
C ASN A 55 5.66 5.16 -5.23
N ARG A 56 6.66 4.41 -4.74
CA ARG A 56 7.93 4.21 -5.47
C ARG A 56 7.72 3.43 -6.76
N GLN A 57 6.91 2.38 -6.72
CA GLN A 57 6.60 1.59 -7.91
C GLN A 57 5.86 2.42 -8.97
N GLN A 58 4.85 3.19 -8.58
CA GLN A 58 4.13 4.07 -9.50
C GLN A 58 5.02 5.16 -10.09
N ALA A 59 5.91 5.75 -9.29
CA ALA A 59 6.87 6.73 -9.78
C ALA A 59 7.79 6.15 -10.87
N ILE A 60 8.32 4.94 -10.65
CA ILE A 60 9.17 4.25 -11.64
C ILE A 60 8.38 3.93 -12.91
N LEU A 61 7.15 3.45 -12.79
CA LEU A 61 6.30 3.16 -13.94
C LEU A 61 5.97 4.43 -14.75
N ALA A 62 5.66 5.52 -14.06
CA ALA A 62 5.39 6.82 -14.69
C ALA A 62 6.63 7.34 -15.45
N GLN A 63 7.83 7.25 -14.83
CA GLN A 63 9.08 7.64 -15.47
C GLN A 63 9.39 6.79 -16.71
N ARG A 64 9.21 5.47 -16.64
CA ARG A 64 9.42 4.60 -17.80
C ARG A 64 8.43 4.93 -18.91
N LYS A 65 7.17 5.20 -18.57
CA LYS A 65 6.14 5.59 -19.54
C LYS A 65 6.50 6.90 -20.25
N SER A 66 6.98 7.93 -19.52
CA SER A 66 7.35 9.20 -20.16
C SER A 66 8.53 9.04 -21.12
N ILE A 67 9.56 8.27 -20.75
CA ILE A 67 10.70 7.97 -21.64
C ILE A 67 10.24 7.26 -22.91
N LEU A 68 9.32 6.28 -22.79
CA LEU A 68 8.80 5.55 -23.96
C LEU A 68 7.98 6.46 -24.87
N LEU A 69 7.14 7.33 -24.31
CA LEU A 69 6.35 8.30 -25.07
C LEU A 69 7.23 9.30 -25.81
N GLU A 70 8.26 9.83 -25.14
CA GLU A 70 9.22 10.74 -25.76
C GLU A 70 9.97 10.07 -26.92
N LYS A 71 10.42 8.83 -26.75
CA LYS A 71 11.04 8.06 -27.84
C LYS A 71 10.10 7.87 -29.04
N ARG A 72 8.81 7.61 -28.79
CA ARG A 72 7.79 7.49 -29.85
C ARG A 72 7.56 8.81 -30.57
N GLN A 73 7.48 9.92 -29.84
CA GLN A 73 7.36 11.26 -30.44
C GLN A 73 8.56 11.61 -31.31
N ARG A 74 9.78 11.34 -30.82
CA ARG A 74 11.02 11.55 -31.59
C ARG A 74 11.05 10.71 -32.87
N ARG A 75 10.56 9.47 -32.82
CA ARG A 75 10.46 8.60 -34.00
C ARG A 75 9.45 9.14 -35.02
N ALA A 76 8.24 9.50 -34.58
CA ALA A 76 7.22 10.08 -35.43
C ALA A 76 7.68 11.39 -36.11
N GLY A 77 8.43 12.24 -35.39
CA GLY A 77 9.00 13.45 -35.95
C GLY A 77 10.06 13.20 -37.04
N ARG A 78 10.86 12.14 -36.90
CA ARG A 78 11.83 11.74 -37.94
C ARG A 78 11.13 11.19 -39.18
N GLU A 79 10.16 10.30 -38.98
CA GLU A 79 9.37 9.72 -40.07
C GLU A 79 8.59 10.80 -40.84
N ALA A 80 8.09 11.85 -40.17
CA ALA A 80 7.43 12.99 -40.81
C ALA A 80 8.38 13.84 -41.69
N VAL A 81 9.63 14.05 -41.23
CA VAL A 81 10.65 14.80 -41.99
C VAL A 81 11.17 14.00 -43.19
N GLU A 82 11.27 12.67 -43.08
CA GLU A 82 11.73 11.79 -44.16
C GLU A 82 10.64 11.54 -45.22
N SER A 83 9.37 11.80 -44.89
CA SER A 83 8.22 11.71 -45.80
C SER A 83 7.88 13.00 -46.57
N GLN A 84 8.65 14.08 -46.36
CA GLN A 84 8.58 15.35 -47.12
C GLN A 84 9.72 15.41 -48.14
#